data_AF-A0A442S599-F1
#
_entry.id   AF-A0A442S599-F1
#
_cell.length_a   1.000
_cell.length_b   1.000
_cell.length_c   1.000
_cell.angle_alpha   90.00
_cell.angle_beta   90.00
_cell.angle_gamma   90.00
#
_symmetry.space_group_name_H-M   'P 1'
#
loop_
_entity.id
_entity.type
_entity.pdbx_description
1 polymer ?
#
loop_
_entity_poly.entity_id
_entity_poly.type
_entity_poly.pdbx_seq_one_letter_code
_entity_poly.pdbx_strand_id
1 'polypeptide(L)'
;MRGRRNLDEDRTLNVLLGWKADPPPYPTSLVEQASIALATSLRDLTKDQVRLLVSQGFGLEYVVPKAISILIENPLIGVAFYDGDLLMNCLKIPQKFWMENQHLWVELDGILRSLDQTVSDIGKHRPQFESAWEAWNSQGARSKKA
;
A
#
# COMPACT_ATOMS: atom_id res chain seq x y z
N MET A 1 22.55 -22.31 -0.61
CA MET A 1 23.12 -21.07 -1.20
C MET A 1 22.77 -19.93 -0.26
N ARG A 2 23.76 -19.29 0.39
CA ARG A 2 23.49 -18.11 1.24
C ARG A 2 23.10 -16.97 0.30
N GLY A 3 21.87 -16.48 0.42
CA GLY A 3 21.41 -15.32 -0.34
C GLY A 3 22.39 -14.17 -0.17
N ARG A 4 22.78 -13.54 -1.28
CA ARG A 4 23.56 -12.30 -1.23
C ARG A 4 22.77 -11.33 -0.37
N ARG A 5 23.31 -10.92 0.80
CA ARG A 5 22.75 -9.82 1.57
C ARG A 5 22.68 -8.61 0.64
N ASN A 6 21.49 -8.09 0.41
CA ASN A 6 21.34 -6.81 -0.26
C ASN A 6 21.83 -5.73 0.72
N LEU A 7 23.05 -5.23 0.50
CA LEU A 7 23.72 -4.28 1.39
C LEU A 7 22.92 -2.97 1.55
N ASP A 8 21.95 -2.71 0.67
CA ASP A 8 21.12 -1.53 0.69
C ASP A 8 20.04 -1.61 1.78
N GLU A 9 19.57 -2.83 2.10
CA GLU A 9 18.50 -3.02 3.08
C GLU A 9 18.90 -2.63 4.51
N ASP A 10 20.18 -2.78 4.86
CA ASP A 10 20.72 -2.40 6.16
C ASP A 10 21.01 -0.88 6.26
N ARG A 11 20.91 -0.12 5.15
CA ARG A 11 21.18 1.32 5.11
C ARG A 11 19.89 2.14 5.28
N THR A 12 20.04 3.34 5.86
CA THR A 12 18.95 4.31 5.94
C THR A 12 18.73 5.00 4.60
N LEU A 13 17.53 5.52 4.37
CA LEU A 13 17.24 6.30 3.16
C LEU A 13 18.10 7.55 3.06
N ASN A 14 18.39 8.22 4.18
CA ASN A 14 19.33 9.34 4.20
C ASN A 14 20.69 8.95 3.62
N VAL A 15 21.23 7.79 3.99
CA VAL A 15 22.51 7.30 3.45
C VAL A 15 22.40 6.96 1.97
N LEU A 16 21.32 6.29 1.54
CA LEU A 16 21.12 5.88 0.15
C LEU A 16 20.94 7.08 -0.79
N LEU A 17 20.26 8.13 -0.32
CA LEU A 17 20.02 9.36 -1.07
C LEU A 17 21.18 10.36 -0.96
N GLY A 18 22.16 10.11 -0.10
CA GLY A 18 23.23 11.07 0.22
C GLY A 18 22.71 12.32 0.93
N TRP A 19 21.58 12.23 1.61
CA TRP A 19 20.94 13.34 2.31
C TRP A 19 21.47 13.49 3.74
N LYS A 20 21.64 14.73 4.15
CA LYS A 20 21.95 15.07 5.55
C LYS A 20 20.64 15.35 6.26
N ALA A 21 20.41 14.66 7.38
CA ALA A 21 19.23 14.91 8.21
C ALA A 21 19.27 16.32 8.80
N ASP A 22 18.14 17.01 8.75
CA ASP A 22 17.96 18.27 9.45
C ASP A 22 17.80 18.01 10.96
N PRO A 23 18.51 18.77 11.82
CA PRO A 23 18.33 18.63 13.26
C PRO A 23 17.00 19.27 13.71
N PRO A 24 16.43 18.81 14.83
CA PRO A 24 15.26 19.44 15.45
C PRO A 24 15.57 20.89 15.91
N PRO A 25 14.54 21.73 16.13
CA PRO A 25 13.11 21.42 16.06
C PRO A 25 12.56 21.38 14.62
N TYR A 26 11.63 20.46 14.37
CA TYR A 26 10.93 20.38 13.09
C TYR A 26 9.72 21.32 13.06
N PRO A 27 9.40 21.92 11.89
CA PRO A 27 8.32 22.90 11.78
C PRO A 27 6.92 22.28 11.89
N THR A 28 6.76 20.99 11.58
CA THR A 28 5.50 20.25 11.68
C THR A 28 5.74 18.80 12.05
N SER A 29 4.72 18.13 12.58
CA SER A 29 4.75 16.69 12.86
C SER A 29 4.97 15.84 11.61
N LEU A 30 4.48 16.29 10.45
CA LEU A 30 4.71 15.61 9.17
C LEU A 30 6.21 15.60 8.81
N VAL A 31 6.89 16.74 8.97
CA VAL A 31 8.33 16.85 8.71
C VAL A 31 9.12 16.00 9.71
N GLU A 32 8.73 16.00 10.98
CA GLU A 32 9.34 15.14 12.00
C GLU A 32 9.20 13.66 11.65
N GLN A 33 8.00 13.19 11.33
CA GLN A 33 7.75 11.79 10.98
C GLN A 33 8.50 11.37 9.71
N ALA A 34 8.55 12.24 8.70
CA ALA A 34 9.32 11.99 7.49
C ALA A 34 10.83 11.91 7.77
N SER A 35 11.35 12.80 8.63
CA SER A 35 12.76 12.78 9.05
C SER A 35 13.10 11.47 9.79
N ILE A 36 12.25 11.03 10.70
CA ILE A 36 12.40 9.73 11.41
C ILE A 36 12.37 8.57 10.41
N ALA A 37 11.44 8.57 9.46
CA ALA A 37 11.34 7.54 8.42
C ALA A 37 12.60 7.50 7.54
N LEU A 38 13.12 8.64 7.11
CA LEU A 38 14.35 8.73 6.32
C LEU A 38 15.60 8.27 7.08
N ALA A 39 15.59 8.41 8.41
CA ALA A 39 16.64 7.92 9.30
C ALA A 39 16.48 6.44 9.71
N THR A 40 15.38 5.78 9.31
CA THR A 40 15.15 4.35 9.53
C THR A 40 15.84 3.54 8.43
N SER A 41 16.40 2.38 8.77
CA SER A 41 16.97 1.46 7.76
C SER A 41 15.86 0.99 6.81
N LEU A 42 16.19 0.70 5.54
CA LEU A 42 15.18 0.21 4.61
C LEU A 42 14.46 -1.02 5.16
N ARG A 43 15.19 -1.99 5.69
CA ARG A 43 14.63 -3.22 6.26
C ARG A 43 13.65 -2.97 7.41
N ASP A 44 13.90 -1.96 8.24
CA ASP A 44 13.12 -1.70 9.46
C ASP A 44 12.00 -0.67 9.25
N LEU A 45 11.83 -0.14 8.03
CA LEU A 45 10.71 0.72 7.69
C LEU A 45 9.38 0.04 8.01
N THR A 46 8.57 0.69 8.83
CA THR A 46 7.20 0.24 9.11
C THR A 46 6.29 0.47 7.90
N LYS A 47 5.13 -0.20 7.87
CA LYS A 47 4.13 0.00 6.80
C LYS A 47 3.69 1.47 6.71
N ASP A 48 3.49 2.13 7.85
CA ASP A 48 3.12 3.55 7.88
C ASP A 48 4.25 4.46 7.39
N GLN A 49 5.50 4.19 7.77
CA GLN A 49 6.64 4.91 7.22
C GLN A 49 6.78 4.73 5.71
N VAL A 50 6.58 3.52 5.18
CA VAL A 50 6.55 3.27 3.73
C VAL A 50 5.44 4.09 3.08
N ARG A 51 4.21 4.02 3.59
CA ARG A 51 3.06 4.80 3.07
C ARG A 51 3.34 6.31 3.12
N LEU A 52 3.94 6.79 4.21
CA LEU A 52 4.32 8.19 4.38
C LEU A 52 5.32 8.62 3.31
N LEU A 53 6.42 7.90 3.17
CA LEU A 53 7.49 8.23 2.22
C LEU A 53 7.00 8.17 0.77
N VAL A 54 6.15 7.19 0.41
CA VAL A 54 5.48 7.16 -0.90
C VAL A 54 4.61 8.41 -1.10
N SER A 55 3.79 8.77 -0.12
CA SER A 55 2.91 9.94 -0.21
C SER A 55 3.67 11.27 -0.36
N GLN A 56 4.88 11.35 0.20
CA GLN A 56 5.75 12.53 0.11
C GLN A 56 6.70 12.50 -1.10
N GLY A 57 6.80 11.38 -1.82
CA GLY A 57 7.70 11.25 -2.96
C GLY A 57 9.18 11.07 -2.59
N PHE A 58 9.49 10.64 -1.37
CA PHE A 58 10.87 10.48 -0.92
C PHE A 58 11.45 9.11 -1.22
N GLY A 59 12.62 9.08 -1.86
CA GLY A 59 13.37 7.85 -2.12
C GLY A 59 12.57 6.77 -2.85
N LEU A 60 11.71 7.16 -3.79
CA LEU A 60 10.74 6.27 -4.43
C LEU A 60 11.38 5.01 -5.03
N GLU A 61 12.60 5.10 -5.56
CA GLU A 61 13.36 3.97 -6.12
C GLU A 61 13.61 2.84 -5.09
N TYR A 62 13.66 3.18 -3.80
CA TYR A 62 13.85 2.21 -2.71
C TYR A 62 12.54 1.87 -2.00
N VAL A 63 11.63 2.84 -1.88
CA VAL A 63 10.40 2.70 -1.08
C VAL A 63 9.29 2.02 -1.87
N VAL A 64 9.17 2.27 -3.17
CA VAL A 64 8.12 1.65 -4.02
C VAL A 64 8.26 0.13 -4.10
N PRO A 65 9.45 -0.48 -4.24
CA PRO A 65 9.59 -1.94 -4.16
C PRO A 65 9.06 -2.53 -2.85
N LYS A 66 9.25 -1.83 -1.73
CA LYS A 66 8.67 -2.22 -0.42
C LYS A 66 7.16 -2.07 -0.38
N ALA A 67 6.64 -0.97 -0.93
CA ALA A 67 5.20 -0.77 -1.04
C ALA A 67 4.55 -1.91 -1.86
N ILE A 68 5.14 -2.27 -3.00
CA ILE A 68 4.69 -3.40 -3.84
C ILE A 68 4.74 -4.71 -3.05
N SER A 69 5.83 -4.99 -2.32
CA SER A 69 5.93 -6.19 -1.48
C SER A 69 4.80 -6.29 -0.45
N ILE A 70 4.41 -5.16 0.17
CA ILE A 70 3.27 -5.10 1.10
C ILE A 70 1.94 -5.31 0.36
N LEU A 71 1.77 -4.69 -0.81
CA LEU A 71 0.53 -4.75 -1.60
C LEU A 71 0.29 -6.12 -2.24
N ILE A 72 1.33 -6.90 -2.52
CA ILE A 72 1.22 -8.29 -2.97
C ILE A 72 0.53 -9.15 -1.91
N GLU A 73 0.80 -8.91 -0.62
CA GLU A 73 0.15 -9.63 0.47
C GLU A 73 -1.31 -9.20 0.67
N ASN A 74 -1.57 -7.90 0.61
CA ASN A 74 -2.91 -7.35 0.72
C ASN A 74 -3.03 -5.99 0.00
N PRO A 75 -3.68 -5.94 -1.19
CA PRO A 75 -3.83 -4.71 -1.97
C PRO A 75 -4.68 -3.63 -1.27
N LEU A 76 -5.60 -4.04 -0.38
CA LEU A 76 -6.51 -3.16 0.37
C LEU A 76 -6.10 -3.02 1.83
N ILE A 77 -4.81 -3.19 2.15
CA ILE A 77 -4.32 -2.99 3.51
C ILE A 77 -4.63 -1.57 4.01
N GLY A 78 -5.24 -1.46 5.19
CA GLY A 78 -5.37 -0.20 5.92
C GLY A 78 -4.12 0.06 6.74
N VAL A 79 -3.35 1.10 6.38
CA VAL A 79 -2.10 1.43 7.08
C VAL A 79 -2.29 2.52 8.12
N ALA A 80 -2.90 3.65 7.74
CA ALA A 80 -3.02 4.81 8.62
C ALA A 80 -4.40 5.46 8.57
N PHE A 81 -5.00 5.59 7.38
CA PHE A 81 -6.21 6.40 7.20
C PHE A 81 -7.43 5.62 6.76
N TYR A 82 -7.27 4.70 5.80
CA TYR A 82 -8.35 3.90 5.23
C TYR A 82 -7.78 2.68 4.51
N ASP A 83 -8.62 1.68 4.25
CA ASP A 83 -8.24 0.46 3.53
C ASP A 83 -7.80 0.78 2.09
N GLY A 84 -6.59 0.36 1.74
CA GLY A 84 -5.98 0.63 0.44
C GLY A 84 -5.27 1.99 0.34
N ASP A 85 -5.05 2.70 1.45
CA ASP A 85 -4.35 4.00 1.45
C ASP A 85 -2.93 3.92 0.85
N LEU A 86 -2.20 2.84 1.08
CA LEU A 86 -0.89 2.61 0.44
C LEU A 86 -1.02 2.48 -1.09
N LEU A 87 -1.97 1.69 -1.57
CA LEU A 87 -2.22 1.53 -3.02
C LEU A 87 -2.57 2.87 -3.65
N MET A 88 -3.46 3.63 -3.02
CA MET A 88 -3.86 4.95 -3.51
C MET A 88 -2.71 5.95 -3.57
N ASN A 89 -1.75 5.89 -2.64
CA ASN A 89 -0.55 6.71 -2.71
C ASN A 89 0.38 6.27 -3.85
N CYS A 90 0.53 4.97 -4.10
CA CYS A 90 1.31 4.46 -5.23
C CYS A 90 0.72 4.93 -6.57
N LEU A 91 -0.60 4.87 -6.74
CA LEU A 91 -1.27 5.31 -7.98
C LEU A 91 -1.13 6.81 -8.27
N LYS A 92 -0.78 7.63 -7.26
CA LYS A 92 -0.56 9.08 -7.40
C LYS A 92 0.89 9.43 -7.73
N ILE A 93 1.81 8.45 -7.78
CA ILE A 93 3.20 8.68 -8.15
C ILE A 93 3.27 9.24 -9.59
N PRO A 94 4.08 10.29 -9.84
CA PRO A 94 4.18 10.90 -11.17
C PRO A 94 4.59 9.92 -12.27
N GLN A 95 4.02 10.09 -13.46
CA GLN A 95 4.29 9.25 -14.65
C GLN A 95 5.79 9.07 -14.94
N LYS A 96 6.60 10.13 -14.74
CA LYS A 96 8.05 10.10 -14.98
C LYS A 96 8.73 8.95 -14.22
N PHE A 97 8.36 8.72 -12.96
CA PHE A 97 8.92 7.64 -12.16
C PHE A 97 8.65 6.27 -12.80
N TRP A 98 7.42 6.05 -13.27
CA TRP A 98 7.02 4.78 -13.91
C TRP A 98 7.71 4.57 -15.26
N MET A 99 7.94 5.64 -16.03
CA MET A 99 8.71 5.55 -17.27
C MET A 99 10.15 5.10 -17.05
N GLU A 100 10.76 5.55 -15.94
CA GLU A 100 12.12 5.19 -15.53
C GLU A 100 12.18 3.81 -14.83
N ASN A 101 11.07 3.35 -14.26
CA ASN A 101 10.98 2.12 -13.46
C ASN A 101 9.87 1.17 -13.96
N GLN A 102 9.91 0.83 -15.25
CA GLN A 102 8.85 0.05 -15.90
C GLN A 102 8.61 -1.33 -15.26
N HIS A 103 9.64 -1.96 -14.72
CA HIS A 103 9.52 -3.24 -14.01
C HIS A 103 8.59 -3.13 -12.79
N LEU A 104 8.73 -2.06 -11.97
CA LEU A 104 7.85 -1.80 -10.83
C LEU A 104 6.42 -1.49 -11.28
N TRP A 105 6.27 -0.80 -12.41
CA TRP A 105 4.95 -0.54 -12.99
C TRP A 105 4.25 -1.87 -13.34
N VAL A 106 4.96 -2.81 -13.97
CA VAL A 106 4.41 -4.13 -14.33
C VAL A 106 3.99 -4.91 -13.10
N GLU A 107 4.77 -4.87 -12.02
CA GLU A 107 4.41 -5.52 -10.76
C GLU A 107 3.14 -4.92 -10.15
N LEU A 108 3.03 -3.58 -10.10
CA LEU A 108 1.84 -2.90 -9.58
C LEU A 108 0.61 -3.14 -10.47
N ASP A 109 0.76 -3.11 -11.80
CA ASP A 109 -0.31 -3.43 -12.76
C ASP A 109 -0.82 -4.88 -12.57
N GLY A 110 0.07 -5.82 -12.28
CA GLY A 110 -0.30 -7.20 -11.94
C GLY A 110 -1.20 -7.29 -10.71
N ILE A 111 -0.89 -6.52 -9.67
CA ILE A 111 -1.72 -6.43 -8.45
C ILE A 111 -3.10 -5.85 -8.78
N LEU A 112 -3.15 -4.75 -9.55
CA LEU A 112 -4.40 -4.10 -9.95
C LEU A 112 -5.30 -5.04 -10.75
N ARG A 113 -4.74 -5.74 -11.74
CA ARG A 113 -5.49 -6.73 -12.53
C ARG A 113 -6.06 -7.86 -11.67
N SER A 114 -5.29 -8.35 -10.71
CA SER A 114 -5.76 -9.39 -9.78
C SER A 114 -6.90 -8.87 -8.90
N LEU A 115 -6.81 -7.62 -8.43
CA LEU A 115 -7.86 -6.98 -7.66
C LEU A 115 -9.13 -6.77 -8.49
N ASP A 116 -9.00 -6.26 -9.72
CA ASP A 116 -10.12 -6.07 -10.65
C ASP A 116 -10.85 -7.39 -10.93
N GLN A 117 -10.08 -8.47 -11.14
CA GLN A 117 -10.65 -9.80 -11.32
C GLN A 117 -11.42 -10.27 -10.08
N THR A 118 -10.85 -10.07 -8.90
CA THR A 118 -11.51 -10.41 -7.62
C THR A 118 -12.83 -9.64 -7.45
N VAL A 119 -12.82 -8.34 -7.71
CA VAL A 119 -14.02 -7.49 -7.65
C VAL A 119 -15.07 -7.95 -8.68
N SER A 120 -14.64 -8.28 -9.89
CA SER A 120 -15.53 -8.84 -10.92
C SER A 120 -16.20 -10.14 -10.45
N ASP A 121 -15.43 -11.05 -9.87
CA ASP A 121 -15.95 -12.35 -9.40
C ASP A 121 -16.89 -12.18 -8.20
N ILE A 122 -16.59 -11.28 -7.27
CA ILE A 122 -17.54 -10.87 -6.21
C ILE A 122 -18.85 -10.38 -6.83
N GLY A 123 -18.78 -9.55 -7.87
CA GLY A 123 -19.95 -9.05 -8.59
C GLY A 123 -20.83 -10.16 -9.17
N LYS A 124 -20.23 -11.26 -9.67
CA LYS A 124 -20.96 -12.41 -10.20
C LYS A 124 -21.70 -13.20 -9.12
N HIS A 125 -21.12 -13.31 -7.92
CA HIS A 125 -21.69 -14.11 -6.83
C HIS A 125 -22.59 -13.32 -5.87
N ARG A 126 -22.47 -11.99 -5.83
CA ARG A 126 -23.27 -11.10 -4.95
C ARG A 126 -24.79 -11.28 -5.08
N PRO A 127 -25.38 -11.42 -6.28
CA PRO A 127 -26.84 -11.60 -6.40
C PRO A 127 -27.36 -12.86 -5.69
N GLN A 128 -26.57 -13.95 -5.72
CA GLN A 128 -26.93 -15.17 -5.01
C GLN A 128 -26.99 -14.93 -3.49
N PHE A 129 -26.00 -14.24 -2.94
CA PHE A 129 -26.00 -13.84 -1.53
C PHE A 129 -27.19 -12.93 -1.16
N GLU A 130 -27.51 -11.94 -2.00
CA GLU A 130 -28.62 -11.01 -1.78
C GLU A 130 -29.98 -11.72 -1.84
N SER A 131 -30.15 -12.67 -2.75
CA SER A 131 -31.40 -13.46 -2.85
C SER A 131 -31.71 -14.26 -1.57
N ALA A 132 -30.69 -14.70 -0.83
CA ALA A 132 -30.87 -15.38 0.45
C ALA A 132 -31.51 -14.47 1.51
N TRP A 133 -31.14 -13.19 1.52
CA TRP A 133 -31.72 -12.18 2.41
C TRP A 133 -33.20 -11.92 2.10
N GLU A 134 -33.56 -11.85 0.81
CA GLU A 134 -34.95 -11.69 0.37
C GLU A 134 -35.82 -12.90 0.77
N ALA A 135 -35.29 -14.11 0.58
CA ALA A 135 -35.96 -15.34 0.97
C ALA A 135 -36.26 -15.37 2.48
N TRP A 136 -35.31 -14.99 3.34
CA TRP A 136 -35.52 -14.89 4.78
C TRP A 136 -36.64 -13.89 5.12
N ASN A 137 -36.56 -12.68 4.59
CA ASN A 137 -37.55 -11.63 4.90
C ASN A 137 -38.97 -12.01 4.46
N SER A 138 -39.11 -12.73 3.34
CA SER A 138 -40.40 -13.23 2.86
C SER A 138 -41.01 -14.32 3.77
N GLN A 139 -40.18 -15.14 4.43
CA GLN A 139 -40.63 -16.17 5.37
C GLN A 139 -41.03 -15.57 6.73
N GLY A 140 -40.28 -14.58 7.23
CA GLY A 140 -40.62 -13.87 8.47
C GLY A 140 -41.92 -13.06 8.38
N ALA A 141 -42.24 -12.52 7.20
CA ALA A 141 -43.51 -11.83 6.95
C ALA A 141 -44.72 -12.78 6.89
N ARG A 142 -44.52 -14.04 6.46
CA ARG A 142 -45.57 -15.07 6.44
C ARG A 142 -45.88 -15.61 7.85
N SER A 143 -44.89 -15.68 8.75
CA SER A 143 -45.09 -16.19 10.11
C SER A 143 -45.80 -15.23 11.08
N LYS A 144 -45.90 -13.93 10.77
CA LYS A 144 -46.60 -12.92 11.60
C LYS A 144 -48.08 -12.72 11.24
N LYS A 145 -48.58 -13.41 10.21
CA LYS A 145 -49.97 -13.33 9.74
C LYS A 145 -50.79 -14.59 10.05
N ALA A 146 -50.24 -15.51 10.86
CA ALA A 146 -50.91 -16.73 11.32
C ALA A 146 -51.27 -16.61 12.81
#